data_AF-A0A814LY09-F1
#
_entry.id   AF-A0A814LY09-F1
#
_cell.length_a   1.000
_cell.length_b   1.000
_cell.length_c   1.000
_cell.angle_alpha   90.00
_cell.angle_beta   90.00
_cell.angle_gamma   90.00
#
_symmetry.space_group_name_H-M   'P 1'
#
loop_
_entity.id
_entity.type
_entity.pdbx_description
1 polymer ?
#
loop_
_entity_poly.entity_id
_entity_poly.type
_entity_poly.pdbx_seq_one_letter_code
_entity_poly.pdbx_strand_id
1 'polypeptide(L)'
;MDRMKAQQQTSTNKKRPSTFAVKRTTTSTIVQVEKTRRVAANARERRRMNGLNTAFDRLRTVLPSSMFQQQRRFSKYETLQMAQSYIAALQSILQLNTSSSDNDQSLTNVSNTTDDDMDNQTHDY
;
A
#
# COMPACT_ATOMS: atom_id res chain seq x y z
N MET A 1 -11.77 -39.37 -54.58
CA MET A 1 -11.20 -38.04 -54.82
C MET A 1 -10.75 -37.44 -53.49
N ASP A 2 -9.94 -38.18 -52.73
CA ASP A 2 -8.46 -38.14 -52.72
C ASP A 2 -7.88 -36.93 -51.97
N ARG A 3 -7.58 -37.18 -50.69
CA ARG A 3 -6.88 -36.26 -49.80
C ARG A 3 -5.39 -36.59 -49.92
N MET A 4 -4.73 -36.04 -50.93
CA MET A 4 -3.30 -36.25 -51.16
C MET A 4 -2.46 -35.63 -50.03
N LYS A 5 -1.64 -36.48 -49.42
CA LYS A 5 -0.61 -36.16 -48.44
C LYS A 5 0.54 -35.43 -49.12
N ALA A 6 0.88 -34.22 -48.66
CA ALA A 6 2.17 -33.61 -48.95
C ALA A 6 3.13 -33.89 -47.77
N GLN A 7 4.06 -34.81 -47.99
CA GLN A 7 5.23 -35.04 -47.16
C GLN A 7 6.18 -33.84 -47.31
N GLN A 8 6.51 -33.16 -46.21
CA GLN A 8 7.65 -32.27 -46.16
C GLN A 8 8.80 -32.97 -45.43
N GLN A 9 9.93 -33.01 -46.12
CA GLN A 9 11.13 -33.80 -45.84
C GLN A 9 11.84 -33.25 -44.59
N THR A 10 12.14 -34.12 -43.63
CA THR A 10 13.00 -33.78 -42.49
C THR A 10 14.44 -34.11 -42.85
N SER A 11 15.22 -33.09 -43.18
CA SER A 11 16.66 -33.23 -43.45
C SER A 11 17.40 -33.58 -42.14
N THR A 12 17.82 -34.84 -42.01
CA THR A 12 18.67 -35.32 -40.91
C THR A 12 20.10 -34.82 -41.10
N ASN A 13 20.50 -33.80 -40.33
CA ASN A 13 21.84 -33.23 -40.38
C ASN A 13 22.84 -34.11 -39.61
N LYS A 14 23.42 -35.13 -40.27
CA LYS A 14 24.56 -35.90 -39.74
C LYS A 14 25.85 -35.09 -39.93
N LYS A 15 26.33 -34.39 -38.89
CA LYS A 15 27.65 -33.73 -38.88
C LYS A 15 28.70 -34.62 -38.21
N ARG A 16 29.78 -34.88 -38.95
CA ARG A 16 30.96 -35.68 -38.59
C ARG A 16 31.80 -34.97 -37.52
N PRO A 17 32.59 -35.70 -36.69
CA PRO A 17 33.46 -35.07 -35.71
C PRO A 17 34.73 -34.56 -36.40
N SER A 18 34.93 -33.25 -36.39
CA SER A 18 36.21 -32.63 -36.71
C SER A 18 36.95 -32.44 -35.38
N THR A 19 37.90 -33.34 -35.12
CA THR A 19 39.01 -33.11 -34.20
C THR A 19 39.83 -31.92 -34.70
N PHE A 20 40.27 -31.06 -33.78
CA PHE A 20 41.08 -29.83 -33.98
C PHE A 20 40.33 -28.53 -34.32
N ALA A 21 39.50 -28.05 -33.39
CA ALA A 21 39.15 -26.63 -33.30
C ALA A 21 38.88 -26.18 -31.85
N VAL A 22 39.81 -26.46 -30.94
CA VAL A 22 39.78 -25.87 -29.59
C VAL A 22 40.50 -24.53 -29.66
N LYS A 23 39.74 -23.43 -29.67
CA LYS A 23 40.10 -22.05 -29.26
C LYS A 23 39.20 -21.04 -29.98
N ARG A 24 37.87 -21.07 -29.75
CA ARG A 24 36.94 -19.96 -30.09
C ARG A 24 35.56 -20.05 -29.41
N THR A 25 35.37 -20.91 -28.40
CA THR A 25 34.07 -21.17 -27.76
C THR A 25 33.92 -20.61 -26.34
N THR A 26 35.02 -20.18 -25.71
CA THR A 26 35.04 -19.72 -24.31
C THR A 26 34.40 -18.34 -24.12
N THR A 27 34.65 -17.39 -25.03
CA THR A 27 34.03 -16.05 -24.95
C THR A 27 32.52 -16.07 -25.20
N SER A 28 32.04 -16.89 -26.14
CA SER A 28 30.61 -17.03 -26.41
C SER A 28 29.86 -17.66 -25.23
N THR A 29 30.42 -18.71 -24.62
CA THR A 29 29.81 -19.36 -23.43
C THR A 29 29.80 -18.45 -22.20
N ILE A 30 30.88 -17.69 -21.95
CA ILE A 30 30.93 -16.70 -20.86
C ILE A 30 29.86 -15.60 -21.05
N VAL A 31 29.69 -15.08 -22.27
CA VAL A 31 28.65 -14.08 -22.57
C VAL A 31 27.24 -14.63 -22.36
N GLN A 32 26.99 -15.91 -22.67
CA GLN A 32 25.70 -16.55 -22.39
C GLN A 32 25.46 -16.75 -20.90
N VAL A 33 26.47 -17.19 -20.15
CA VAL A 33 26.37 -17.32 -18.68
C VAL A 33 26.08 -15.95 -18.05
N GLU A 34 26.75 -14.89 -18.46
CA GLU A 34 26.49 -13.55 -17.92
C GLU A 34 25.08 -13.05 -18.24
N LYS A 35 24.57 -13.32 -19.46
CA LYS A 35 23.17 -13.04 -19.81
C LYS A 35 22.20 -13.82 -18.91
N THR A 36 22.45 -15.10 -18.65
CA THR A 36 21.58 -15.90 -17.75
C THR A 36 21.61 -15.39 -16.32
N ARG A 37 22.77 -14.97 -15.80
CA ARG A 37 22.92 -14.36 -14.47
C ARG A 37 22.13 -13.06 -14.37
N ARG A 38 22.21 -12.20 -15.39
CA ARG A 38 21.43 -10.96 -15.47
C ARG A 38 19.92 -11.22 -15.51
N VAL A 39 19.47 -12.20 -16.29
CA VAL A 39 18.05 -12.59 -16.34
C VAL A 39 17.56 -13.10 -14.98
N ALA A 40 18.35 -13.94 -14.31
CA ALA A 40 18.02 -14.43 -12.98
C ALA A 40 17.99 -13.30 -11.94
N ALA A 41 18.89 -12.33 -12.01
CA ALA A 41 18.89 -11.14 -11.16
C ALA A 41 17.64 -10.28 -11.40
N ASN A 42 17.29 -10.00 -12.65
CA ASN A 42 16.09 -9.26 -13.00
C ASN A 42 14.81 -9.95 -12.52
N ALA A 43 14.76 -11.29 -12.61
CA ALA A 43 13.63 -12.06 -12.10
C ALA A 43 13.49 -11.94 -10.58
N ARG A 44 14.60 -11.94 -9.83
CA ARG A 44 14.59 -11.71 -8.37
C ARG A 44 14.09 -10.30 -8.03
N GLU A 45 14.58 -9.28 -8.73
CA GLU A 45 14.14 -7.91 -8.46
C GLU A 45 12.66 -7.71 -8.78
N ARG A 46 12.14 -8.33 -9.85
CA ARG A 46 10.70 -8.34 -10.13
C ARG A 46 9.90 -8.97 -8.98
N ARG A 47 10.35 -10.09 -8.40
CA ARG A 47 9.68 -10.69 -7.24
C ARG A 47 9.70 -9.78 -6.03
N ARG A 48 10.84 -9.14 -5.74
CA ARG A 48 10.97 -8.16 -4.66
C ARG A 48 9.99 -6.99 -4.86
N MET A 49 9.96 -6.43 -6.06
CA MET A 49 9.04 -5.34 -6.41
C MET A 49 7.58 -5.73 -6.39
N ASN A 50 7.25 -6.97 -6.76
CA ASN A 50 5.89 -7.50 -6.63
C ASN A 50 5.46 -7.53 -5.16
N GLY A 51 6.33 -7.98 -4.25
CA GLY A 51 6.06 -7.93 -2.81
C GLY A 51 5.78 -6.51 -2.30
N LEU A 52 6.58 -5.53 -2.75
CA LEU A 52 6.34 -4.12 -2.44
C LEU A 52 4.98 -3.64 -2.98
N ASN A 53 4.66 -3.97 -4.22
CA ASN A 53 3.39 -3.56 -4.84
C ASN A 53 2.19 -4.22 -4.12
N THR A 54 2.31 -5.48 -3.68
CA THR A 54 1.29 -6.13 -2.84
C THR A 54 1.09 -5.41 -1.51
N ALA A 55 2.15 -4.93 -0.87
CA ALA A 55 2.03 -4.13 0.35
C ALA A 55 1.31 -2.80 0.10
N PHE A 56 1.66 -2.10 -1.00
CA PHE A 56 0.94 -0.89 -1.42
C PHE A 56 -0.55 -1.16 -1.71
N ASP A 57 -0.88 -2.32 -2.27
CA ASP A 57 -2.26 -2.70 -2.54
C ASP A 57 -3.05 -2.95 -1.25
N ARG A 58 -2.46 -3.63 -0.28
CA ARG A 58 -3.04 -3.78 1.07
C ARG A 58 -3.23 -2.44 1.77
N LEU A 59 -2.28 -1.51 1.60
CA LEU A 59 -2.45 -0.17 2.14
C LEU A 59 -3.65 0.54 1.49
N ARG A 60 -3.85 0.38 0.18
CA ARG A 60 -5.01 0.97 -0.52
C ARG A 60 -6.34 0.40 -0.04
N THR A 61 -6.41 -0.87 0.37
CA THR A 61 -7.67 -1.46 0.84
C THR A 61 -8.16 -0.90 2.17
N VAL A 62 -7.25 -0.32 2.98
CA VAL A 62 -7.62 0.29 4.27
C VAL A 62 -7.86 1.80 4.17
N LEU A 63 -7.60 2.40 3.01
CA LEU A 63 -7.89 3.82 2.80
C LEU A 63 -9.40 4.03 2.54
N PRO A 64 -9.98 5.17 2.96
CA PRO A 64 -11.40 5.45 2.74
C PRO A 64 -11.77 5.42 1.25
N SER A 65 -12.77 4.60 0.91
CA SER A 65 -13.29 4.47 -0.47
C SER A 65 -13.82 5.80 -1.04
N SER A 66 -14.25 6.72 -0.19
CA SER A 66 -14.72 8.06 -0.57
C SER A 66 -13.62 8.95 -1.16
N MET A 67 -12.34 8.64 -0.89
CA MET A 67 -11.22 9.42 -1.40
C MET A 67 -10.80 9.00 -2.82
N PHE A 68 -11.27 7.84 -3.32
CA PHE A 68 -10.95 7.37 -4.67
C PHE A 68 -11.75 8.14 -5.72
N GLN A 69 -11.14 9.14 -6.34
CA GLN A 69 -11.74 9.82 -7.48
C GLN A 69 -11.85 8.84 -8.66
N GLN A 70 -13.09 8.60 -9.12
CA GLN A 70 -13.38 7.85 -10.36
C GLN A 70 -12.89 6.39 -10.37
N GLN A 71 -12.86 5.70 -9.21
CA GLN A 71 -12.41 4.30 -9.09
C GLN A 71 -10.96 4.02 -9.57
N ARG A 72 -10.16 5.07 -9.76
CA ARG A 72 -8.75 4.91 -10.16
C ARG A 72 -7.89 4.53 -8.95
N ARG A 73 -6.93 3.62 -9.16
CA ARG A 73 -5.91 3.28 -8.14
C ARG A 73 -4.96 4.46 -7.96
N PHE A 74 -4.73 4.87 -6.71
CA PHE A 74 -3.73 5.90 -6.37
C PHE A 74 -2.31 5.50 -6.79
N SER A 75 -1.51 6.48 -7.21
CA SER A 75 -0.06 6.30 -7.37
C SER A 75 0.63 5.98 -6.03
N LYS A 76 1.91 5.59 -6.05
CA LYS A 76 2.65 5.31 -4.82
C LYS A 76 2.72 6.52 -3.90
N TYR A 77 3.00 7.69 -4.47
CA TYR A 77 3.07 8.94 -3.72
C TYR A 77 1.72 9.30 -3.10
N GLU A 78 0.65 9.30 -3.90
CA GLU A 78 -0.70 9.61 -3.40
C GLU A 78 -1.12 8.62 -2.30
N THR A 79 -0.83 7.32 -2.48
CA THR A 79 -1.15 6.31 -1.45
C THR A 79 -0.50 6.63 -0.11
N LEU A 80 0.77 7.08 -0.10
CA LEU A 80 1.46 7.47 1.12
C LEU A 80 0.87 8.75 1.72
N GLN A 81 0.58 9.75 0.89
CA GLN A 81 -0.02 11.00 1.35
C GLN A 81 -1.40 10.76 1.99
N MET A 82 -2.22 9.93 1.34
CA MET A 82 -3.54 9.56 1.85
C MET A 82 -3.44 8.80 3.17
N ALA A 83 -2.46 7.89 3.31
CA ALA A 83 -2.24 7.17 4.56
C ALA A 83 -1.87 8.11 5.71
N GLN A 84 -0.97 9.08 5.48
CA GLN A 84 -0.60 10.08 6.48
C GLN A 84 -1.82 10.91 6.92
N SER A 85 -2.56 11.46 5.96
CA SER A 85 -3.77 12.23 6.25
C SER A 85 -4.82 11.41 6.98
N TYR A 86 -4.97 10.12 6.63
CA TYR A 86 -5.95 9.24 7.26
C TYR A 86 -5.59 8.92 8.71
N ILE A 87 -4.31 8.63 9.00
CA ILE A 87 -3.84 8.43 10.38
C ILE A 87 -4.10 9.68 11.22
N ALA A 88 -3.75 10.87 10.70
CA ALA A 88 -3.98 12.13 11.41
C ALA A 88 -5.47 12.40 11.69
N ALA A 89 -6.35 12.11 10.72
CA ALA A 89 -7.79 12.24 10.90
C ALA A 89 -8.33 11.31 11.98
N LEU A 90 -7.91 10.03 11.99
CA LEU A 90 -8.31 9.07 13.03
C LEU A 90 -7.82 9.49 14.41
N GLN A 91 -6.59 10.00 14.52
CA GLN A 91 -6.05 10.53 15.78
C GLN A 91 -6.88 11.71 16.31
N SER A 92 -7.27 12.65 15.44
CA SER A 92 -8.11 13.79 15.81
C SER A 92 -9.50 13.35 16.31
N ILE A 93 -10.13 12.38 15.64
CA ILE A 93 -11.43 11.83 16.07
C ILE A 93 -11.31 11.17 17.45
N LEU A 94 -10.25 10.40 17.68
CA LEU A 94 -10.03 9.76 18.98
C LEU A 94 -9.82 10.79 20.10
N GLN A 95 -9.06 11.86 19.85
CA GLN A 95 -8.82 12.94 20.81
C GLN A 95 -10.10 13.73 21.13
N LEU A 96 -10.94 14.03 20.14
CA LEU A 96 -12.22 14.69 20.36
C LEU A 96 -13.13 13.86 21.30
N ASN A 97 -13.16 12.55 21.09
CA ASN A 97 -13.97 11.64 21.89
C ASN A 97 -13.46 11.53 23.34
N THR A 98 -12.14 11.60 23.57
CA THR A 98 -11.57 11.59 24.92
C THR A 98 -11.83 12.91 25.66
N SER A 99 -11.70 14.05 24.98
CA SER A 99 -11.94 15.37 25.58
C SER A 99 -13.40 15.63 25.95
N SER A 100 -14.32 14.84 25.39
CA SER A 100 -15.76 14.92 25.70
C SER A 100 -16.15 14.13 26.96
N SER A 101 -15.25 13.31 27.53
CA SER A 101 -15.48 12.58 28.79
C SER A 101 -15.03 13.33 30.06
N ASP A 102 -14.31 14.45 29.93
CA ASP A 102 -13.75 15.19 31.09
C ASP A 102 -14.63 16.38 31.57
N ASN A 103 -15.88 16.50 31.10
CA ASN A 103 -16.79 17.59 31.49
C ASN A 103 -17.97 17.17 32.39
N ASP A 104 -17.88 16.03 33.08
CA ASP A 104 -18.82 15.66 34.15
C ASP A 104 -18.21 15.91 35.54
N GLN A 105 -18.04 17.18 35.89
CA GLN A 105 -17.94 17.62 37.28
C GLN A 105 -18.67 18.95 37.47
N SER A 106 -19.79 18.84 38.19
CA SER A 106 -20.51 19.87 38.94
C SER A 106 -21.63 20.65 38.22
N LEU A 107 -22.75 19.96 37.98
CA LEU A 107 -24.06 20.55 38.28
C LEU A 107 -24.45 20.15 39.71
N THR A 108 -23.92 20.83 40.74
CA THR A 108 -24.49 20.74 42.09
C THR A 108 -25.72 21.64 42.18
N ASN A 109 -26.86 20.97 42.09
CA ASN A 109 -28.20 21.33 42.52
C ASN A 109 -28.42 22.69 43.21
N VAL A 110 -29.30 23.45 42.55
CA VAL A 110 -30.30 24.35 43.11
C VAL A 110 -30.79 23.87 44.49
N SER A 111 -30.56 24.68 45.52
CA SER A 111 -31.47 24.78 46.68
C SER A 111 -32.22 26.10 46.56
N ASN A 112 -33.50 25.98 46.16
CA ASN A 112 -34.48 27.05 46.32
C ASN A 112 -34.94 27.12 47.79
N THR A 113 -35.46 28.29 48.16
CA THR A 113 -36.27 28.61 49.35
C THR A 113 -35.45 28.82 50.64
N THR A 114 -35.62 29.90 51.39
CA THR A 114 -36.83 30.68 51.71
C THR A 114 -36.53 32.17 51.86
N ASP A 115 -37.48 33.00 51.42
CA ASP A 115 -37.72 34.34 51.97
C ASP A 115 -37.74 34.25 53.50
N ASP A 116 -36.87 34.98 54.18
CA ASP A 116 -37.06 35.35 55.57
C ASP A 116 -36.52 36.78 55.78
N ASP A 117 -37.42 37.60 56.28
CA ASP A 117 -37.30 39.01 56.59
C ASP A 117 -36.02 39.38 57.35
N MET A 118 -35.37 40.46 56.92
CA MET A 118 -34.64 41.34 57.83
C MET A 118 -34.97 42.78 57.48
N ASP A 119 -36.08 43.25 58.05
CA ASP A 119 -36.31 44.64 58.40
C ASP A 119 -35.04 45.22 59.02
N ASN A 120 -34.34 46.10 58.30
CA ASN A 120 -33.43 47.04 58.93
C ASN A 120 -34.02 48.44 58.83
N GLN A 121 -35.01 48.66 59.68
CA GLN A 121 -35.49 49.98 60.02
C GLN A 121 -34.54 50.60 61.06
N THR A 122 -34.29 51.92 60.93
CA THR A 122 -33.77 52.83 61.98
C THR A 122 -32.22 52.98 61.95
N HIS A 123 -31.58 54.16 61.95
CA HIS A 123 -31.87 55.44 62.58
C HIS A 123 -31.12 56.60 61.89
N ASP A 124 -31.83 57.72 61.70
CA ASP A 124 -31.45 59.12 61.92
C ASP A 124 -29.95 59.51 61.99
N TYR A 125 -29.48 60.30 61.02
CA TYR A 125 -28.79 61.61 61.16
C TYR A 125 -28.61 62.28 59.79
#